data_AF-B9SW14-F1
#
_entry.id   AF-B9SW14-F1
#
_cell.length_a   1.000
_cell.length_b   1.000
_cell.length_c   1.000
_cell.angle_alpha   90.00
_cell.angle_beta   90.00
_cell.angle_gamma   90.00
#
_symmetry.space_group_name_H-M   'P 1'
#
loop_
_entity.id
_entity.type
_entity.pdbx_description
1 polymer ?
#
loop_
_entity_poly.entity_id
_entity_poly.type
_entity_poly.pdbx_seq_one_letter_code
_entity_poly.pdbx_strand_id
1 'polypeptide(L)'
;MSFHAWMISEVFDLDAELARKMRGEGDDRGIIKEDKKKNQIKEKKHLRGKVEAGINGLEETFCTAKLEHNINDPSQADIYNPIAGCLTTINSHNLPILAYIRFSVQKGVLFSVRIRT
;
A
#
# COMPACT_ATOMS: atom_id res chain seq x y z
N MET A 1 -17.70 -11.26 16.48
CA MET A 1 -17.96 -10.73 17.83
C MET A 1 -17.57 -9.26 17.81
N SER A 2 -18.47 -8.33 18.15
CA SER A 2 -18.18 -6.89 18.16
C SER A 2 -17.87 -6.44 19.59
N PHE A 3 -16.97 -5.46 19.74
CA PHE A 3 -16.68 -4.87 21.03
C PHE A 3 -17.84 -3.96 21.49
N HIS A 4 -18.21 -4.05 22.77
CA HIS A 4 -19.15 -3.12 23.39
C HIS A 4 -18.53 -1.73 23.58
N ALA A 5 -19.36 -0.68 23.52
CA ALA A 5 -18.90 0.71 23.66
C ALA A 5 -18.19 0.98 25.01
N TRP A 6 -18.63 0.34 26.09
CA TRP A 6 -17.99 0.50 27.41
C TRP A 6 -16.54 -0.02 27.42
N MET A 7 -16.25 -1.11 26.71
CA MET A 7 -14.87 -1.64 26.60
C MET A 7 -13.97 -0.67 25.83
N ILE A 8 -14.51 -0.05 24.77
CA ILE A 8 -13.77 0.93 23.97
C ILE A 8 -13.51 2.20 24.80
N SER A 9 -14.53 2.68 25.51
CA SER A 9 -14.43 3.84 26.40
C SER A 9 -13.34 3.63 27.47
N GLU A 10 -13.32 2.47 28.11
CA GLU A 10 -12.34 2.13 29.15
C GLU A 10 -10.90 2.03 28.59
N VAL A 11 -10.69 1.26 27.52
CA VAL A 11 -9.33 0.96 27.01
C VAL A 11 -8.68 2.17 26.34
N PHE A 12 -9.48 3.01 25.68
CA PHE A 12 -8.98 4.18 24.94
C PHE A 12 -9.16 5.50 25.71
N ASP A 13 -9.69 5.46 26.94
CA ASP A 13 -10.00 6.65 27.76
C ASP A 13 -10.86 7.68 27.01
N LEU A 14 -12.01 7.23 26.49
CA LEU A 14 -12.94 8.02 25.68
C LEU A 14 -14.29 8.15 26.36
N ASP A 15 -15.01 9.22 26.05
CA ASP A 15 -16.41 9.33 26.44
C ASP A 15 -17.30 8.31 25.69
N ALA A 16 -18.45 7.98 26.29
CA ALA A 16 -19.37 6.99 25.76
C ALA A 16 -19.95 7.36 24.39
N GLU A 17 -20.08 8.65 24.06
CA GLU A 17 -20.54 9.08 22.74
C GLU A 17 -19.46 8.87 21.68
N LEU A 18 -18.21 9.20 21.96
CA LEU A 18 -17.09 8.97 21.06
C LEU A 18 -16.83 7.46 20.84
N ALA A 19 -16.95 6.65 21.89
CA ALA A 19 -16.87 5.19 21.77
C ALA A 19 -17.99 4.60 20.89
N ARG A 20 -19.21 5.14 20.97
CA ARG A 20 -20.32 4.76 20.07
C ARG A 20 -20.06 5.20 18.62
N LYS A 21 -19.52 6.41 18.41
CA LYS A 21 -19.11 6.89 17.09
C LYS A 21 -18.00 6.03 16.48
N MET A 22 -17.02 5.59 17.27
CA MET A 22 -15.96 4.67 16.80
C MET A 22 -16.50 3.32 16.33
N ARG A 23 -17.62 2.86 16.92
CA ARG A 23 -18.32 1.65 16.48
C ARG A 23 -19.14 1.84 15.20
N GLY A 24 -19.22 3.06 14.67
CA GLY A 24 -20.05 3.39 13.52
C GLY A 24 -21.55 3.37 13.82
N GLU A 25 -21.96 3.52 15.08
CA GLU A 25 -23.38 3.56 15.42
C GLU A 25 -24.07 4.77 14.77
N GLY A 26 -25.15 4.50 14.03
CA GLY A 26 -25.88 5.53 13.28
C GLY A 26 -25.12 6.07 12.07
N ASP A 27 -24.07 5.39 11.60
CA ASP A 27 -23.34 5.72 10.37
C ASP A 27 -23.68 4.71 9.26
N ASP A 28 -24.37 5.19 8.23
CA ASP A 28 -24.85 4.42 7.07
C ASP A 28 -24.00 4.64 5.80
N ARG A 29 -22.86 5.35 5.91
CA ARG A 29 -22.06 5.79 4.75
C ARG A 29 -21.17 4.70 4.14
N GLY A 30 -21.03 3.54 4.78
CA GLY A 30 -20.14 2.46 4.33
C GLY A 30 -18.65 2.75 4.52
N ILE A 31 -17.79 1.99 3.82
CA ILE A 31 -16.33 2.00 4.05
C ILE A 31 -15.58 3.14 3.33
N ILE A 32 -16.19 3.77 2.32
CA ILE A 32 -15.60 4.90 1.57
C ILE A 32 -16.44 6.14 1.88
N LYS A 33 -15.82 7.13 2.50
CA LYS A 33 -16.47 8.40 2.86
C LYS A 33 -15.81 9.57 2.13
N GLU A 34 -16.65 10.43 1.56
CA GLU A 34 -16.18 11.69 1.00
C GLU A 34 -15.70 12.63 2.10
N ASP A 35 -14.45 13.10 2.01
CA ASP A 35 -13.92 14.14 2.89
C ASP A 35 -14.09 15.52 2.24
N LYS A 36 -15.00 16.32 2.79
CA LYS A 36 -15.27 17.69 2.30
C LYS A 36 -14.14 18.67 2.61
N LYS A 37 -13.24 18.34 3.55
CA LYS A 37 -12.06 19.15 3.86
C LYS A 37 -10.84 18.38 3.39
N LYS A 38 -10.10 18.89 2.41
CA LYS A 38 -8.83 18.28 1.97
C LYS A 38 -7.80 18.34 3.10
N ASN A 39 -7.82 17.38 4.02
CA ASN A 39 -6.75 17.17 4.99
C ASN A 39 -5.52 16.67 4.23
N GLN A 40 -4.66 17.60 3.83
CA GLN A 40 -3.33 17.27 3.33
C GLN A 40 -2.50 16.80 4.52
N ILE A 41 -2.50 15.50 4.81
CA ILE A 41 -1.43 14.89 5.59
C ILE A 41 -0.15 15.12 4.78
N LYS A 42 0.58 16.19 5.12
CA LYS A 42 1.83 16.53 4.44
C LYS A 42 2.82 15.41 4.72
N GLU A 43 3.32 14.76 3.67
CA GLU A 43 4.52 13.94 3.77
C GLU A 43 5.65 14.83 4.30
N LYS A 44 6.01 14.66 5.57
CA LYS A 44 7.28 15.16 6.06
C LYS A 44 8.35 14.35 5.34
N LYS A 45 8.90 14.88 4.25
CA LYS A 45 10.14 14.39 3.66
C LYS A 45 11.21 14.48 4.74
N HIS A 46 11.41 13.41 5.52
CA HIS A 46 12.64 13.24 6.28
C HIS A 46 13.76 13.27 5.25
N LEU A 47 14.49 14.39 5.18
CA LEU A 47 15.77 14.40 4.50
C LEU A 47 16.56 13.27 5.14
N ARG A 48 16.86 12.25 4.34
CA ARG A 48 17.74 11.14 4.70
C ARG A 48 19.14 11.74 4.91
N GLY A 49 19.36 12.29 6.11
CA GLY A 49 20.66 12.72 6.57
C GLY A 49 21.61 11.53 6.46
N LYS A 50 22.82 11.81 5.96
CA LYS A 50 24.00 10.92 5.92
C LYS A 50 23.83 9.67 6.79
N VAL A 51 23.73 8.52 6.12
CA VAL A 51 23.87 7.20 6.76
C VAL A 51 25.31 7.10 7.27
N GLU A 52 25.51 7.42 8.54
CA GLU A 52 26.64 6.88 9.28
C GLU A 52 26.46 5.36 9.36
N ALA A 53 27.55 4.62 9.16
CA ALA A 53 27.58 3.17 9.13
C ALA A 53 27.28 2.59 10.52
N GLY A 54 26.03 2.64 10.93
CA GLY A 54 25.46 1.96 12.09
C GLY A 54 24.67 0.74 11.64
N ILE A 55 24.54 -0.23 12.54
CA ILE A 55 23.70 -1.41 12.36
C ILE A 55 22.23 -0.92 12.28
N ASN A 56 21.55 -1.14 11.15
CA ASN A 56 20.17 -0.68 10.95
C ASN A 56 19.25 -1.21 12.06
N GLY A 57 18.44 -0.33 12.66
CA GLY A 57 17.44 -0.71 13.65
C GLY A 57 16.23 -1.44 13.04
N LEU A 58 15.39 -2.03 13.89
CA LEU A 58 14.11 -2.65 13.48
C LEU A 58 13.17 -1.62 12.84
N GLU A 59 13.14 -0.40 13.38
CA GLU A 59 12.40 0.75 12.85
C GLU A 59 12.78 1.05 11.41
N GLU A 60 14.07 0.86 11.06
CA GLU A 60 14.62 1.20 9.74
C GLU A 60 14.49 0.05 8.72
N THR A 61 14.12 -1.15 9.16
CA THR A 61 14.07 -2.35 8.31
C THR A 61 12.65 -2.90 8.15
N PHE A 62 11.94 -3.14 9.25
CA PHE A 62 10.60 -3.78 9.21
C PHE A 62 9.49 -2.73 9.10
N CYS A 63 9.55 -1.65 9.88
CA CYS A 63 8.52 -0.60 9.89
C CYS A 63 8.53 0.28 8.62
N THR A 64 9.58 0.18 7.81
CA THR A 64 9.77 0.91 6.54
C THR A 64 9.78 -0.02 5.32
N ALA A 65 9.38 -1.29 5.50
CA ALA A 65 9.33 -2.25 4.41
C ALA A 65 8.47 -1.72 3.25
N LYS A 66 8.98 -1.86 2.01
CA LYS A 66 8.24 -1.44 0.81
C LYS A 66 6.98 -2.30 0.66
N LEU A 67 5.83 -1.64 0.50
CA LEU A 67 4.53 -2.28 0.28
C LEU A 67 4.04 -2.12 -1.17
N GLU A 68 4.63 -1.20 -1.92
CA GLU A 68 4.26 -0.89 -3.30
C GLU A 68 5.45 -1.00 -4.25
N HIS A 69 5.15 -1.37 -5.49
CA HIS A 69 6.11 -1.40 -6.59
C HIS A 69 5.39 -0.95 -7.87
N ASN A 70 5.91 0.08 -8.54
CA ASN A 70 5.34 0.56 -9.79
C ASN A 70 5.73 -0.37 -10.94
N ILE A 71 4.74 -0.95 -11.61
CA ILE A 71 4.91 -1.88 -12.74
C ILE A 71 4.48 -1.27 -14.08
N ASN A 72 4.38 0.05 -14.15
CA ASN A 72 3.92 0.77 -15.33
C ASN A 72 5.06 1.21 -16.25
N ASP A 73 6.31 1.08 -15.84
CA ASP A 73 7.48 1.45 -16.65
C ASP A 73 7.89 0.29 -17.58
N PRO A 74 7.74 0.43 -18.92
CA PRO A 74 8.14 -0.60 -19.88
C PRO A 74 9.66 -0.87 -19.90
N SER A 75 10.49 0.05 -19.41
CA SER A 75 11.94 -0.14 -19.33
C SER A 75 12.35 -1.16 -18.26
N GLN A 76 11.44 -1.46 -17.31
CA GLN A 76 11.61 -2.44 -16.25
C GLN A 76 10.96 -3.79 -16.60
N ALA A 77 10.60 -4.02 -17.86
CA ALA A 77 10.03 -5.29 -18.30
C ALA A 77 11.09 -6.39 -18.34
N ASP A 78 10.75 -7.56 -17.81
CA ASP A 78 11.62 -8.75 -17.88
C ASP A 78 11.69 -9.29 -19.32
N ILE A 79 10.57 -9.17 -20.04
CA ILE A 79 10.47 -9.54 -21.46
C ILE A 79 9.93 -8.34 -22.23
N TYR A 80 10.66 -7.92 -23.26
CA TYR A 80 10.25 -6.84 -24.14
C TYR A 80 10.41 -7.25 -25.60
N ASN A 81 9.34 -7.05 -26.38
CA ASN A 81 9.34 -7.16 -27.82
C ASN A 81 8.70 -5.89 -28.42
N PRO A 82 9.43 -5.11 -29.24
CA PRO A 82 8.93 -3.84 -29.76
C PRO A 82 7.67 -3.97 -30.64
N ILE A 83 7.39 -5.17 -31.15
CA ILE A 83 6.26 -5.46 -32.04
C ILE A 83 5.13 -6.17 -31.28
N ALA A 84 5.45 -7.03 -30.31
CA ALA A 84 4.44 -7.86 -29.63
C ALA A 84 3.99 -7.27 -28.28
N GLY A 85 4.85 -6.55 -27.56
CA GLY A 85 4.52 -6.01 -26.23
C GLY A 85 5.59 -6.24 -25.17
N CYS A 86 5.20 -6.11 -23.90
CA CYS A 86 6.08 -6.31 -22.75
C CYS A 86 5.42 -7.12 -21.62
N LEU A 87 6.24 -7.79 -20.81
CA LEU A 87 5.83 -8.53 -19.63
C LEU A 87 6.76 -8.15 -18.45
N THR A 88 6.15 -7.72 -17.36
CA THR A 88 6.84 -7.41 -16.09
C THR A 88 6.31 -8.33 -15.00
N THR A 89 7.22 -8.97 -14.27
CA THR A 89 6.93 -9.87 -13.16
C THR A 89 7.45 -9.27 -11.85
N ILE A 90 6.58 -9.15 -10.87
CA ILE A 90 6.93 -8.78 -9.50
C ILE A 90 6.77 -9.99 -8.59
N ASN A 91 7.86 -10.35 -7.93
CA ASN A 91 7.92 -11.42 -6.96
C ASN A 91 8.76 -10.98 -5.74
N SER A 92 9.13 -11.92 -4.87
CA SER A 92 9.91 -11.66 -3.65
C SER A 92 11.28 -10.99 -3.89
N HIS A 93 11.85 -11.09 -5.08
CA HIS A 93 13.11 -10.42 -5.41
C HIS A 93 12.92 -8.91 -5.62
N ASN A 94 11.78 -8.50 -6.20
CA ASN A 94 11.46 -7.10 -6.51
C ASN A 94 10.75 -6.41 -5.35
N LEU A 95 9.92 -7.15 -4.61
CA LEU A 95 9.10 -6.67 -3.50
C LEU A 95 9.10 -7.72 -2.37
N PRO A 96 10.02 -7.62 -1.39
CA PRO A 96 10.26 -8.67 -0.39
C PRO A 96 9.03 -9.10 0.41
N ILE A 97 8.03 -8.23 0.61
CA ILE A 97 6.79 -8.61 1.30
C ILE A 97 6.04 -9.76 0.60
N LEU A 98 6.23 -9.91 -0.71
CA LEU A 98 5.62 -11.00 -1.49
C LEU A 98 6.10 -12.38 -1.06
N ALA A 99 7.30 -12.49 -0.46
CA ALA A 99 7.76 -13.75 0.14
C ALA A 99 6.88 -14.18 1.32
N TYR A 100 6.52 -13.22 2.19
CA TYR A 100 5.72 -13.49 3.38
C TYR A 100 4.27 -13.84 3.04
N ILE A 101 3.66 -13.11 2.10
CA ILE A 101 2.28 -13.41 1.68
C ILE A 101 2.21 -14.56 0.68
N ARG A 102 3.34 -15.00 0.12
CA ARG A 102 3.47 -16.05 -0.91
C ARG A 102 2.72 -15.72 -2.20
N PHE A 103 2.92 -14.50 -2.71
CA PHE A 103 2.31 -14.03 -3.96
C PHE A 103 3.35 -13.70 -5.03
N SER A 104 2.90 -13.63 -6.28
CA SER A 104 3.59 -13.04 -7.41
C SER A 104 2.57 -12.35 -8.31
N VAL A 105 2.97 -11.26 -8.96
CA VAL A 105 2.11 -10.50 -9.86
C VAL A 105 2.80 -10.37 -11.21
N GLN A 106 2.04 -10.47 -12.29
CA GLN A 106 2.52 -10.22 -13.65
C GLN A 106 1.63 -9.20 -14.33
N LYS A 107 2.25 -8.31 -15.10
CA LYS A 107 1.57 -7.38 -15.99
C LYS A 107 2.11 -7.56 -17.40
N GLY A 108 1.23 -8.00 -18.29
CA GLY A 108 1.47 -8.01 -19.73
C GLY A 108 0.82 -6.80 -20.40
N VAL A 109 1.53 -6.20 -21.36
CA VAL A 109 0.99 -5.21 -22.30
C VAL A 109 1.22 -5.76 -23.69
N LEU A 110 0.17 -5.93 -24.49
CA LEU A 110 0.26 -6.39 -25.87
C LEU A 110 0.10 -5.21 -26.83
N PHE A 111 0.99 -5.12 -27.82
CA PHE A 111 0.88 -4.12 -28.87
C PHE A 111 0.01 -4.66 -30.00
N SER A 112 -0.87 -3.80 -30.51
CA SER A 112 -1.74 -4.18 -31.63
C SER A 112 -0.90 -4.36 -32.89
N VAL A 113 -0.80 -5.60 -33.35
CA VAL A 113 -0.19 -5.92 -34.65
C VAL A 113 -1.26 -5.97 -35.72
N ARG A 114 -1.06 -5.20 -36.80
CA ARG A 114 -1.86 -5.30 -38.00
C ARG A 114 -1.39 -6.51 -38.80
N ILE A 115 -2.07 -7.65 -38.66
CA ILE A 115 -1.86 -8.79 -39.54
C ILE A 115 -2.51 -8.43 -40.89
N ARG A 116 -1.69 -8.15 -41.92
CA ARG A 116 -2.17 -8.13 -43.30
C ARG A 116 -2.22 -9.58 -43.78
N THR A 117 -3.42 -10.14 -43.87
CA THR A 117 -3.72 -11.36 -44.62
C THR A 117 -3.68 -11.08 -46.12
#